data_AF-A0A2R7P414-F1
#
_entry.id   AF-A0A2R7P414-F1
#
_cell.length_a   1.000
_cell.length_b   1.000
_cell.length_c   1.000
_cell.angle_alpha   90.00
_cell.angle_beta   90.00
_cell.angle_gamma   90.00
#
_symmetry.space_group_name_H-M   'P 1'
#
loop_
_entity.id
_entity.type
_entity.pdbx_description
1 polymer ?
#
loop_
_entity_poly.entity_id
_entity_poly.type
_entity_poly.pdbx_seq_one_letter_code
_entity_poly.pdbx_strand_id
1 'polypeptide(L)'
;MGNVYFYGLTDFQAIATGAAVLASGGGGSYQDACAIVQQLADQGYTGTVQVQDYDGATNACVLAIMGSPDAADNLTLTAVQNSISNTVAVMQAYTGMQPGAFIPVEIGPINSLVPLIGAAMSGGSIWVVNGDGAGRAVPELPQTTFTAPSGPAPSPAV
;
A
#
# COMPACT_ATOMS: atom_id res chain seq x y z
N MET A 1 -7.36 20.99 8.23
CA MET A 1 -6.53 20.51 7.12
C MET A 1 -5.41 19.71 7.75
N GLY A 2 -5.35 18.41 7.45
CA GLY A 2 -4.28 17.55 7.95
C GLY A 2 -2.92 17.96 7.39
N ASN A 3 -1.85 17.43 7.97
CA ASN A 3 -0.51 17.65 7.46
C ASN A 3 -0.32 16.88 6.14
N VAL A 4 0.41 17.49 5.20
CA VAL A 4 0.84 16.84 3.96
C VAL A 4 2.34 16.55 4.06
N TYR A 5 2.72 15.32 3.79
CA TYR A 5 4.09 14.84 3.80
C TYR A 5 4.52 14.38 2.41
N PHE A 6 5.83 14.32 2.18
CA PHE A 6 6.42 13.81 0.95
C PHE A 6 7.48 12.77 1.32
N TYR A 7 7.22 11.52 0.97
CA TYR A 7 8.07 10.39 1.34
C TYR A 7 8.96 9.99 0.17
N GLY A 8 10.28 9.99 0.39
CA GLY A 8 11.28 9.42 -0.52
C GLY A 8 11.74 8.04 -0.07
N LEU A 9 12.80 7.52 -0.71
CA LEU A 9 13.35 6.19 -0.40
C LEU A 9 13.74 6.01 1.08
N THR A 10 14.34 7.04 1.69
CA THR A 10 14.71 6.98 3.12
C THR A 10 13.48 6.86 4.01
N ASP A 11 12.39 7.54 3.67
CA ASP A 11 11.13 7.42 4.39
C ASP A 11 10.52 6.03 4.17
N PHE A 12 10.62 5.45 2.97
CA PHE A 12 10.13 4.09 2.71
C PHE A 12 10.88 3.07 3.58
N GLN A 13 12.20 3.21 3.73
CA GLN A 13 12.99 2.38 4.65
C GLN A 13 12.56 2.55 6.11
N ALA A 14 12.31 3.81 6.53
CA ALA A 14 11.83 4.11 7.88
C ALA A 14 10.42 3.54 8.14
N ILE A 15 9.53 3.63 7.15
CA ILE A 15 8.17 3.05 7.19
C ILE A 15 8.24 1.54 7.30
N ALA A 16 9.07 0.85 6.50
CA ALA A 16 9.24 -0.60 6.61
C ALA A 16 9.70 -1.01 8.02
N THR A 17 10.65 -0.27 8.59
CA THR A 17 11.19 -0.51 9.93
C THR A 17 10.14 -0.25 11.02
N GLY A 18 9.48 0.90 10.98
CA GLY A 18 8.44 1.26 11.95
C GLY A 18 7.24 0.32 11.88
N ALA A 19 6.81 -0.03 10.67
CA ALA A 19 5.73 -0.98 10.46
C ALA A 19 6.09 -2.37 11.02
N ALA A 20 7.33 -2.85 10.88
CA ALA A 20 7.76 -4.12 11.47
C ALA A 20 7.58 -4.15 13.00
N VAL A 21 7.76 -3.02 13.68
CA VAL A 21 7.56 -2.89 15.13
C VAL A 21 6.08 -2.77 15.49
N LEU A 22 5.31 -2.00 14.72
CA LEU A 22 3.92 -1.64 15.05
C LEU A 22 2.87 -2.66 14.56
N ALA A 23 3.21 -3.47 13.56
CA ALA A 23 2.28 -4.39 12.89
C ALA A 23 1.80 -5.57 13.75
N SER A 24 2.22 -5.70 15.01
CA SER A 24 1.87 -6.85 15.87
C SER A 24 2.29 -8.21 15.28
N GLY A 25 3.40 -8.24 14.52
CA GLY A 25 4.01 -9.47 13.97
C GLY A 25 3.50 -9.93 12.60
N GLY A 26 2.61 -9.19 11.94
CA GLY A 26 2.08 -9.51 10.61
C GLY A 26 2.40 -8.46 9.54
N GLY A 27 1.63 -8.48 8.44
CA GLY A 27 1.68 -7.44 7.40
C GLY A 27 2.84 -7.54 6.39
N GLY A 28 3.47 -8.72 6.34
CA GLY A 28 4.53 -9.08 5.41
C GLY A 28 5.94 -9.04 5.99
N SER A 29 6.87 -9.65 5.27
CA SER A 29 8.27 -9.80 5.66
C SER A 29 9.02 -8.47 5.63
N TYR A 30 9.74 -8.14 6.73
CA TYR A 30 10.59 -6.96 6.80
C TYR A 30 11.81 -7.09 5.88
N GLN A 31 12.35 -8.29 5.74
CA GLN A 31 13.48 -8.60 4.87
C GLN A 31 13.12 -8.33 3.40
N ASP A 32 11.95 -8.80 2.96
CA ASP A 32 11.46 -8.54 1.60
C ASP A 32 11.16 -7.06 1.40
N ALA A 33 10.58 -6.37 2.39
CA ALA A 33 10.37 -4.93 2.34
C ALA A 33 11.68 -4.16 2.09
N CYS A 34 12.76 -4.52 2.80
CA CYS A 34 14.07 -3.92 2.60
C CYS A 34 14.62 -4.21 1.19
N ALA A 35 14.51 -5.46 0.72
CA ALA A 35 14.96 -5.85 -0.61
C ALA A 35 14.18 -5.14 -1.72
N ILE A 36 12.87 -4.93 -1.56
CA ILE A 36 12.01 -4.22 -2.50
C ILE A 36 12.39 -2.74 -2.57
N VAL A 37 12.60 -2.08 -1.43
CA VAL A 37 13.04 -0.67 -1.42
C VAL A 37 14.43 -0.52 -2.03
N GLN A 38 15.33 -1.47 -1.79
CA GLN A 38 16.64 -1.49 -2.44
C GLN A 38 16.52 -1.67 -3.96
N GLN A 39 15.70 -2.61 -4.43
CA GLN A 39 15.44 -2.78 -5.86
C GLN A 39 14.87 -1.50 -6.50
N LEU A 40 14.02 -0.76 -5.78
CA LEU A 40 13.46 0.50 -6.27
C LEU A 40 14.54 1.59 -6.38
N ALA A 41 15.47 1.62 -5.42
CA ALA A 41 16.65 2.48 -5.48
C ALA A 41 17.58 2.10 -6.64
N ASP A 42 17.80 0.80 -6.86
CA ASP A 42 18.64 0.28 -7.95
C ASP A 42 18.04 0.55 -9.34
N GLN A 43 16.70 0.67 -9.43
CA GLN A 43 16.00 1.17 -10.62
C GLN A 43 16.17 2.70 -10.84
N GLY A 44 16.84 3.41 -9.93
CA GLY A 44 17.12 4.85 -10.04
C GLY A 44 15.98 5.75 -9.59
N TYR A 45 15.02 5.24 -8.81
CA TYR A 45 13.94 6.08 -8.27
C TYR A 45 14.51 7.18 -7.35
N THR A 46 14.16 8.43 -7.64
CA THR A 46 14.58 9.62 -6.89
C THR A 46 13.41 10.55 -6.54
N GLY A 47 12.18 10.09 -6.79
CA GLY A 47 10.96 10.85 -6.56
C GLY A 47 10.52 10.88 -5.10
N THR A 48 9.38 11.52 -4.88
CA THR A 48 8.65 11.45 -3.61
C THR A 48 7.18 11.11 -3.84
N VAL A 49 6.54 10.56 -2.83
CA VAL A 49 5.10 10.27 -2.79
C VAL A 49 4.44 11.21 -1.79
N GLN A 50 3.38 11.89 -2.23
CA GLN A 50 2.55 12.70 -1.35
C GLN A 50 1.72 11.80 -0.42
N VAL A 51 1.76 12.10 0.88
CA VAL A 51 1.03 11.37 1.93
C VAL A 51 0.24 12.34 2.79
N GLN A 52 -1.05 12.10 2.98
CA GLN A 52 -1.95 12.99 3.72
C GLN A 52 -3.18 12.26 4.24
N ASP A 53 -3.88 12.85 5.21
CA ASP A 53 -5.15 12.31 5.70
C ASP A 53 -6.19 12.23 4.58
N TYR A 54 -7.07 11.23 4.62
CA TYR A 54 -8.10 11.06 3.59
C TYR A 54 -9.08 12.24 3.56
N ASP A 55 -9.41 12.72 2.36
CA ASP A 55 -10.27 13.89 2.14
C ASP A 55 -11.77 13.55 2.14
N GLY A 56 -12.13 12.26 2.18
CA GLY A 56 -13.50 11.79 2.12
C GLY A 56 -14.12 11.84 0.71
N ALA A 57 -13.36 12.20 -0.32
CA ALA A 57 -13.88 12.50 -1.65
C ALA A 57 -13.07 11.88 -2.80
N THR A 58 -11.76 11.76 -2.67
CA THR A 58 -10.90 11.20 -3.72
C THR A 58 -11.15 9.72 -3.89
N ASN A 59 -11.45 9.28 -5.11
CA ASN A 59 -11.54 7.86 -5.42
C ASN A 59 -10.26 7.15 -4.99
N ALA A 60 -10.40 6.16 -4.11
CA ALA A 60 -9.28 5.46 -3.52
C ALA A 60 -9.36 3.95 -3.74
N CYS A 61 -8.21 3.31 -3.85
CA CYS A 61 -8.11 1.85 -3.90
C CYS A 61 -7.29 1.37 -2.69
N VAL A 62 -7.86 0.43 -1.93
CA VAL A 62 -7.13 -0.26 -0.86
C VAL A 62 -6.22 -1.29 -1.52
N LEU A 63 -4.92 -1.22 -1.22
CA LEU A 63 -3.93 -2.16 -1.77
C LEU A 63 -3.33 -3.01 -0.66
N ALA A 64 -3.09 -4.28 -1.01
CA ALA A 64 -2.49 -5.28 -0.15
C ALA A 64 -1.71 -6.29 -1.00
N ILE A 65 -0.75 -6.97 -0.38
CA ILE A 65 -0.27 -8.26 -0.88
C ILE A 65 -0.81 -9.34 0.05
N MET A 66 -1.51 -10.31 -0.52
CA MET A 66 -2.12 -11.43 0.21
C MET A 66 -1.66 -12.75 -0.39
N GLY A 67 -1.36 -13.73 0.46
CA GLY A 67 -0.90 -15.04 0.03
C GLY A 67 -0.15 -15.79 1.13
N SER A 68 0.38 -16.96 0.78
CA SER A 68 1.24 -17.73 1.68
C SER A 68 2.62 -17.07 1.80
N PRO A 69 3.15 -16.82 3.01
CA PRO A 69 4.52 -16.37 3.20
C PRO A 69 5.55 -17.29 2.53
N ASP A 70 5.35 -18.61 2.58
CA ASP A 70 6.25 -19.59 1.96
C ASP A 70 6.27 -19.47 0.43
N ALA A 71 5.12 -19.13 -0.18
CA ALA A 71 5.03 -18.91 -1.62
C ALA A 71 5.57 -17.53 -2.02
N ALA A 72 5.56 -16.57 -1.09
CA ALA A 72 6.09 -15.23 -1.26
C ALA A 72 7.58 -15.13 -0.88
N ASP A 73 8.25 -16.25 -0.58
CA ASP A 73 9.68 -16.26 -0.26
C ASP A 73 10.46 -15.58 -1.39
N ASN A 74 11.17 -14.49 -1.05
CA ASN A 74 11.84 -13.59 -1.99
C ASN A 74 10.89 -12.77 -2.88
N LEU A 75 9.85 -12.17 -2.28
CA LEU A 75 8.96 -11.25 -2.99
C LEU A 75 9.75 -10.11 -3.65
N THR A 76 9.60 -9.96 -4.96
CA THR A 76 10.35 -8.98 -5.76
C THR A 76 9.56 -7.70 -5.99
N LEU A 77 10.28 -6.60 -6.26
CA LEU A 77 9.66 -5.34 -6.66
C LEU A 77 8.81 -5.52 -7.92
N THR A 78 9.32 -6.25 -8.91
CA THR A 78 8.60 -6.54 -10.16
C THR A 78 7.27 -7.25 -9.91
N ALA A 79 7.24 -8.22 -9.00
CA ALA A 79 6.00 -8.91 -8.64
C ALA A 79 4.98 -7.94 -8.01
N VAL A 80 5.42 -7.08 -7.09
CA VAL A 80 4.57 -6.05 -6.48
C VAL A 80 4.04 -5.06 -7.53
N GLN A 81 4.91 -4.55 -8.40
CA GLN A 81 4.53 -3.63 -9.48
C GLN A 81 3.52 -4.26 -10.45
N ASN A 82 3.70 -5.53 -10.81
CA ASN A 82 2.78 -6.26 -11.66
C ASN A 82 1.40 -6.45 -10.99
N SER A 83 1.38 -6.82 -9.71
CA SER A 83 0.14 -6.96 -8.94
C SER A 83 -0.61 -5.64 -8.88
N ILE A 84 0.06 -4.53 -8.53
CA ILE A 84 -0.56 -3.19 -8.49
C ILE A 84 -1.13 -2.81 -9.86
N SER A 85 -0.34 -2.96 -10.92
CA SER A 85 -0.76 -2.61 -12.28
C SER A 85 -1.99 -3.42 -12.71
N ASN A 86 -2.01 -4.72 -12.41
CA ASN A 86 -3.14 -5.59 -12.69
C ASN A 86 -4.39 -5.18 -11.89
N THR A 87 -4.26 -4.96 -10.58
CA THR A 87 -5.36 -4.51 -9.71
C THR A 87 -5.97 -3.22 -10.25
N VAL A 88 -5.16 -2.19 -10.54
CA VAL A 88 -5.66 -0.91 -11.08
C VAL A 88 -6.34 -1.11 -12.43
N ALA A 89 -5.73 -1.85 -13.36
CA ALA A 89 -6.28 -2.06 -14.70
C ALA A 89 -7.64 -2.79 -14.67
N VAL A 90 -7.76 -3.85 -13.88
CA VAL A 90 -9.00 -4.63 -13.77
C VAL A 90 -10.07 -3.83 -13.01
N MET A 91 -9.71 -3.16 -11.92
CA MET A 91 -10.63 -2.27 -11.19
C MET A 91 -11.20 -1.19 -12.12
N GLN A 92 -10.34 -0.54 -12.90
CA GLN A 92 -10.76 0.47 -13.85
C GLN A 92 -11.67 -0.12 -14.94
N ALA A 93 -11.33 -1.29 -15.49
CA ALA A 93 -12.14 -1.96 -16.51
C ALA A 93 -13.54 -2.34 -15.99
N TYR A 94 -13.64 -2.77 -14.73
CA TYR A 94 -14.91 -3.23 -14.15
C TYR A 94 -15.79 -2.08 -13.64
N THR A 95 -15.18 -1.05 -13.05
CA THR A 95 -15.92 0.03 -12.35
C THR A 95 -15.95 1.35 -13.11
N GLY A 96 -15.05 1.55 -14.07
CA GLY A 96 -14.79 2.86 -14.69
C GLY A 96 -14.07 3.85 -13.76
N MET A 97 -13.79 3.49 -12.51
CA MET A 97 -13.12 4.35 -11.54
C MET A 97 -11.61 4.37 -11.76
N GLN A 98 -11.05 5.58 -11.75
CA GLN A 98 -9.60 5.81 -11.70
C GLN A 98 -9.23 6.23 -10.28
N PRO A 99 -8.29 5.53 -9.61
CA PRO A 99 -7.86 5.92 -8.28
C PRO A 99 -7.03 7.20 -8.33
N GLY A 100 -7.38 8.18 -7.50
CA GLY A 100 -6.54 9.34 -7.17
C GLY A 100 -5.77 9.15 -5.87
N ALA A 101 -6.12 8.13 -5.08
CA ALA A 101 -5.39 7.75 -3.87
C ALA A 101 -5.24 6.24 -3.71
N PHE A 102 -4.17 5.82 -3.04
CA PHE A 102 -4.04 4.46 -2.52
C PHE A 102 -4.10 4.45 -1.00
N ILE A 103 -4.62 3.36 -0.44
CA ILE A 103 -4.75 3.16 1.01
C ILE A 103 -4.07 1.83 1.38
N PRO A 104 -3.15 1.80 2.36
CA PRO A 104 -2.72 0.56 2.98
C PRO A 104 -3.90 -0.20 3.58
N VAL A 105 -3.98 -1.52 3.38
CA VAL A 105 -5.01 -2.32 4.05
C VAL A 105 -4.80 -2.34 5.58
N GLU A 106 -3.55 -2.35 6.02
CA GLU A 106 -3.13 -2.45 7.42
C GLU A 106 -1.68 -1.95 7.59
N ILE A 107 -1.22 -1.80 8.84
CA ILE A 107 0.19 -1.61 9.14
C ILE A 107 0.95 -2.93 8.91
N GLY A 108 1.98 -2.89 8.08
CA GLY A 108 2.81 -4.04 7.75
C GLY A 108 4.03 -3.65 6.91
N PRO A 109 5.21 -4.28 7.08
CA PRO A 109 6.38 -3.92 6.27
C PRO A 109 6.10 -3.92 4.76
N ILE A 110 5.36 -4.91 4.27
CA ILE A 110 4.94 -4.97 2.87
C ILE A 110 3.67 -4.16 2.65
N ASN A 111 2.63 -4.38 3.47
CA ASN A 111 1.31 -3.77 3.24
C ASN A 111 1.30 -2.24 3.38
N SER A 112 2.26 -1.64 4.10
CA SER A 112 2.47 -0.19 4.15
C SER A 112 3.31 0.34 2.99
N LEU A 113 4.17 -0.48 2.36
CA LEU A 113 4.96 -0.09 1.20
C LEU A 113 4.22 -0.20 -0.13
N VAL A 114 3.33 -1.17 -0.28
CA VAL A 114 2.62 -1.44 -1.54
C VAL A 114 1.88 -0.19 -2.09
N PRO A 115 1.12 0.56 -1.28
CA PRO A 115 0.51 1.82 -1.72
C PRO A 115 1.54 2.89 -2.13
N LEU A 116 2.66 2.98 -1.41
CA LEU A 116 3.73 3.93 -1.70
C LEU A 116 4.43 3.59 -3.03
N ILE A 117 4.69 2.31 -3.29
CA ILE A 117 5.25 1.85 -4.57
C ILE A 117 4.26 2.14 -5.71
N GLY A 118 2.97 1.87 -5.52
CA GLY A 118 1.94 2.19 -6.52
C GLY A 118 1.88 3.68 -6.84
N ALA A 119 1.92 4.53 -5.82
CA ALA A 119 1.96 5.98 -6.01
C ALA A 119 3.24 6.44 -6.71
N ALA A 120 4.40 5.86 -6.37
CA ALA A 120 5.67 6.13 -7.05
C ALA A 120 5.62 5.77 -8.55
N MET A 121 4.99 4.65 -8.91
CA MET A 121 4.77 4.23 -10.30
C MET A 121 3.88 5.21 -11.08
N SER A 122 2.96 5.90 -10.39
CA SER A 122 2.00 6.82 -11.01
C SER A 122 2.59 8.16 -11.48
N GLY A 123 3.87 8.43 -11.17
CA GLY A 123 4.53 9.68 -11.51
C GLY A 123 3.94 10.91 -10.80
N GLY A 124 3.33 10.72 -9.62
CA GLY A 124 2.77 11.80 -8.80
C GLY A 124 1.29 12.13 -9.09
N SER A 125 0.63 11.35 -9.93
CA SER A 125 -0.83 11.49 -10.17
C SER A 125 -1.70 10.88 -9.07
N ILE A 126 -1.12 9.99 -8.24
CA ILE A 126 -1.79 9.30 -7.14
C ILE A 126 -1.05 9.59 -5.83
N TRP A 127 -1.77 9.96 -4.78
CA TRP A 127 -1.23 10.15 -3.43
C TRP A 127 -1.60 8.98 -2.51
N VAL A 128 -1.00 8.91 -1.31
CA VAL A 128 -1.27 7.83 -0.34
C VAL A 128 -1.94 8.37 0.90
N VAL A 129 -2.98 7.67 1.36
CA VAL A 129 -3.66 8.01 2.61
C VAL A 129 -2.74 7.73 3.80
N ASN A 130 -2.60 8.72 4.68
CA ASN A 130 -1.94 8.62 5.98
C ASN A 130 -2.85 7.89 6.99
N GLY A 131 -3.08 6.61 6.74
CA GLY A 131 -3.96 5.78 7.54
C GLY A 131 -4.15 4.42 6.91
N ASP A 132 -4.70 3.49 7.68
CA ASP A 132 -4.95 2.12 7.25
C ASP A 132 -6.25 1.59 7.87
N GLY A 133 -6.58 0.34 7.58
CA GLY A 133 -7.80 -0.29 8.06
C GLY A 133 -7.84 -0.59 9.56
N ALA A 134 -6.72 -0.68 10.28
CA ALA A 134 -6.73 -1.24 11.64
C ALA A 134 -5.73 -0.62 12.64
N GLY A 135 -4.70 0.09 12.19
CA GLY A 135 -3.60 0.58 13.02
C GLY A 135 -2.65 -0.52 13.52
N ARG A 136 -2.76 -1.73 12.96
CA ARG A 136 -1.95 -2.94 13.22
C ARG A 136 -2.22 -3.97 12.12
N ALA A 137 -1.41 -5.02 11.99
CA ALA A 137 -1.78 -6.14 11.13
C ALA A 137 -2.89 -6.98 11.76
N VAL A 138 -3.83 -7.44 10.95
CA VAL A 138 -4.96 -8.27 11.35
C VAL A 138 -4.99 -9.58 10.54
N PRO A 139 -5.45 -10.70 11.13
CA PRO A 139 -5.46 -11.98 10.42
C PRO A 139 -6.56 -12.05 9.35
N GLU A 140 -7.63 -11.27 9.48
CA GLU A 140 -8.78 -11.32 8.55
C GLU A 140 -9.35 -9.93 8.26
N LEU A 141 -9.88 -9.74 7.04
CA LEU A 141 -10.45 -8.47 6.56
C LEU A 141 -11.57 -7.87 7.45
N PRO A 142 -12.46 -8.66 8.09
CA PRO A 142 -13.51 -8.12 8.96
C PRO A 142 -13.02 -7.35 10.19
N GLN A 143 -11.72 -7.40 10.48
CA GLN A 143 -11.10 -6.66 11.58
C GLN A 143 -10.57 -5.29 11.15
N THR A 144 -10.77 -4.92 9.88
CA THR A 144 -10.50 -3.58 9.38
C THR A 144 -11.73 -2.68 9.52
N THR A 145 -11.52 -1.38 9.59
CA THR A 145 -12.56 -0.35 9.58
C THR A 145 -13.30 -0.30 8.24
N PHE A 146 -12.73 -0.84 7.17
CA PHE A 146 -13.37 -0.94 5.86
C PHE A 146 -14.63 -1.82 5.89
N THR A 147 -14.73 -2.76 6.83
CA THR A 147 -15.92 -3.62 6.96
C THR A 147 -16.95 -3.09 7.95
N ALA A 148 -16.79 -1.85 8.44
CA ALA A 148 -17.81 -1.19 9.23
C ALA A 148 -19.12 -1.03 8.42
N PRO A 149 -20.29 -0.88 9.07
CA PRO A 149 -21.58 -0.78 8.36
C PRO A 149 -21.66 0.34 7.31
N SER A 150 -20.88 1.42 7.48
CA SER A 150 -20.77 2.53 6.52
C SER A 150 -19.50 2.46 5.66
N GLY A 151 -18.80 1.33 5.66
CA GLY A 151 -17.58 1.09 4.91
C GLY A 151 -17.85 0.82 3.42
N PRO A 152 -16.78 0.79 2.60
CA PRO A 152 -16.90 0.47 1.17
C PRO A 152 -17.44 -0.95 0.96
N ALA A 153 -18.06 -1.18 -0.20
CA ALA A 153 -18.37 -2.53 -0.64
C ALA A 153 -17.05 -3.33 -0.81
N PRO A 154 -16.98 -4.59 -0.36
CA PRO A 154 -15.77 -5.40 -0.45
C PRO A 154 -15.48 -5.90 -1.87
N SER A 155 -16.36 -5.61 -2.84
CA SER A 155 -16.22 -6.01 -4.23
C SER A 155 -16.49 -4.83 -5.18
N PRO A 156 -15.88 -4.83 -6.38
CA PRO A 156 -14.95 -5.85 -6.90
C PRO A 156 -13.61 -5.89 -6.14
N ALA A 157 -13.03 -7.09 -6.04
CA ALA A 157 -11.69 -7.34 -5.52
C ALA A 157 -10.88 -8.03 -6.62
N VAL A 158 -9.61 -7.64 -6.79
CA VAL A 158 -8.71 -8.10 -7.87
C VAL A 158 -7.41 -8.58 -7.29
#